data_AF-A0AAJ2NM54-F1
#
_entry.id   AF-A0AAJ2NM54-F1
#
_cell.length_a   1.000
_cell.length_b   1.000
_cell.length_c   1.000
_cell.angle_alpha   90.00
_cell.angle_beta   90.00
_cell.angle_gamma   90.00
#
_symmetry.space_group_name_H-M   'P 1'
#
loop_
_entity.id
_entity.type
_entity.pdbx_description
1 polymer ?
#
loop_
_entity_poly.entity_id
_entity_poly.type
_entity_poly.pdbx_seq_one_letter_code
_entity_poly.pdbx_strand_id
1 'polypeptide(L)'
;MATLSRLFIHPVKSMRGIGISHALADMSGFAFDRIFMITEPDGTFITARQFPQMVRFIPSPLHDGLHLTAPDGSSVVIRFADFAPVDAPTEVWGNHFTARIATDEINRWLSGFFSRDVQLRWVGPSLTRRVKRHDAVPLSFADGFPFLLTSEASLRDLQRRCKASVQMEQFRPNLVVTGTEAWEEDTWKVIRIGSVIFDVAKPCSRCIFTTVSPEKGQKHPSGEPLKTLQSFRTAQDNGDVDFGLNLIPRSSGVIRVGDEVEILARGPARVYGSGQEDEFVDLETQVSSSVDIHWQGNIIRGNNQQVLLEQLEQAGIRIPYSCRAGICGCCRIKLVEGEVSALKKSAIADDGTILCCSCIPKTSVQLEA
;
A
#
# COMPACT_ATOMS: atom_id res chain seq x y z
N MET A 1 -30.67 5.72 0.15
CA MET A 1 -30.39 4.27 0.31
C MET A 1 -28.97 4.05 -0.16
N ALA A 2 -28.17 3.30 0.61
CA ALA A 2 -26.78 3.07 0.25
C ALA A 2 -26.70 2.18 -0.99
N THR A 3 -25.86 2.55 -1.95
CA THR A 3 -25.73 1.85 -3.25
C THR A 3 -24.26 1.76 -3.64
N LEU A 4 -23.88 0.68 -4.31
CA LEU A 4 -22.54 0.53 -4.86
C LEU A 4 -22.38 1.40 -6.11
N SER A 5 -21.61 2.48 -6.03
CA SER A 5 -21.46 3.44 -7.13
C SER A 5 -20.31 3.12 -8.07
N ARG A 6 -19.22 2.52 -7.57
CA ARG A 6 -18.05 2.18 -8.39
C ARG A 6 -17.40 0.89 -7.91
N LEU A 7 -16.84 0.15 -8.86
CA LEU A 7 -16.05 -1.05 -8.64
C LEU A 7 -14.67 -0.90 -9.26
N PHE A 8 -13.67 -1.45 -8.57
CA PHE A 8 -12.30 -1.44 -9.06
C PHE A 8 -11.56 -2.76 -8.81
N ILE A 9 -10.71 -3.10 -9.76
CA ILE A 9 -9.64 -4.08 -9.60
C ILE A 9 -8.30 -3.43 -9.85
N HIS A 10 -7.25 -3.98 -9.26
CA HIS A 10 -5.87 -3.51 -9.46
C HIS A 10 -4.99 -4.71 -9.78
N PRO A 11 -4.92 -5.13 -11.06
CA PRO A 11 -4.37 -6.44 -11.42
C PRO A 11 -2.95 -6.71 -10.94
N VAL A 12 -2.10 -5.68 -11.05
CA VAL A 12 -0.74 -5.70 -10.51
C VAL A 12 -0.70 -4.82 -9.27
N LYS A 13 -0.15 -5.36 -8.17
CA LYS A 13 0.03 -4.62 -6.93
C LYS A 13 0.75 -3.29 -7.20
N SER A 14 0.19 -2.21 -6.67
CA SER A 14 0.70 -0.84 -6.79
C SER A 14 0.59 -0.16 -8.17
N MET A 15 0.15 -0.86 -9.22
CA MET A 15 -0.10 -0.23 -10.53
C MET A 15 -1.50 0.39 -10.61
N ARG A 16 -1.83 0.99 -11.77
CA ARG A 16 -3.13 1.63 -12.01
C ARG A 16 -4.30 0.67 -11.78
N GLY A 17 -5.34 1.18 -11.12
CA GLY A 17 -6.61 0.47 -10.97
C GLY A 17 -7.50 0.64 -12.20
N ILE A 18 -8.40 -0.32 -12.40
CA ILE A 18 -9.33 -0.35 -13.53
C ILE A 18 -10.74 -0.29 -12.95
N GLY A 19 -11.53 0.67 -13.43
CA GLY A 19 -12.96 0.73 -13.13
C GLY A 19 -13.70 -0.36 -13.91
N ILE A 20 -14.56 -1.11 -13.24
CA ILE A 20 -15.36 -2.18 -13.84
C ILE A 20 -16.84 -2.00 -13.49
N SER A 21 -17.74 -2.59 -14.27
CA SER A 21 -19.18 -2.51 -14.02
C SER A 21 -19.69 -3.65 -13.14
N HIS A 22 -18.98 -4.78 -13.12
CA HIS A 22 -19.30 -5.97 -12.34
C HIS A 22 -18.07 -6.87 -12.20
N ALA A 23 -18.05 -7.71 -11.16
CA ALA A 23 -17.07 -8.78 -11.00
C ALA A 23 -17.60 -9.89 -10.11
N LEU A 24 -17.03 -11.10 -10.27
CA LEU A 24 -17.14 -12.16 -9.29
C LEU A 24 -16.31 -11.78 -8.06
N ALA A 25 -16.98 -11.48 -6.95
CA ALA A 25 -16.37 -11.44 -5.63
C ALA A 25 -16.18 -12.87 -5.16
N ASP A 26 -14.94 -13.26 -4.92
CA ASP A 26 -14.58 -14.56 -4.37
C ASP A 26 -13.91 -14.39 -3.00
N MET A 27 -13.66 -15.49 -2.30
CA MET A 27 -13.09 -15.49 -0.95
C MET A 27 -11.73 -14.76 -0.87
N SER A 28 -10.98 -14.72 -1.97
CA SER A 28 -9.67 -14.08 -2.07
C SER A 28 -9.69 -12.63 -2.55
N GLY A 29 -10.84 -12.12 -3.01
CA GLY A 29 -10.98 -10.80 -3.62
C GLY A 29 -11.78 -10.86 -4.92
N PHE A 30 -11.79 -9.77 -5.68
CA PHE A 30 -12.28 -9.82 -7.05
C PHE A 30 -11.33 -10.63 -7.95
N ALA A 31 -11.90 -11.27 -8.98
CA ALA A 31 -11.09 -11.87 -10.04
C ALA A 31 -10.07 -10.85 -10.59
N PHE A 32 -8.83 -11.32 -10.80
CA PHE A 32 -7.66 -10.52 -11.17
C PHE A 32 -7.17 -9.50 -10.14
N ASP A 33 -7.81 -9.28 -8.99
CA ASP A 33 -7.38 -8.22 -8.09
C ASP A 33 -6.07 -8.56 -7.32
N ARG A 34 -5.00 -7.82 -7.64
CA ARG A 34 -3.64 -7.98 -7.10
C ARG A 34 -3.12 -9.42 -7.20
N ILE A 35 -3.42 -10.12 -8.30
CA ILE A 35 -2.86 -11.47 -8.54
C ILE A 35 -1.44 -11.42 -9.10
N PHE A 36 -0.97 -10.24 -9.53
CA PHE A 36 0.40 -9.99 -9.95
C PHE A 36 1.11 -9.00 -9.02
N MET A 37 2.43 -9.11 -8.91
CA MET A 37 3.27 -8.21 -8.12
C MET A 37 4.67 -8.11 -8.71
N ILE A 38 5.26 -6.92 -8.62
CA ILE A 38 6.68 -6.71 -8.92
C ILE A 38 7.50 -7.02 -7.67
N THR A 39 8.57 -7.79 -7.82
CA THR A 39 9.52 -8.11 -6.75
C THR A 39 10.95 -7.87 -7.19
N GLU A 40 11.86 -7.83 -6.23
CA GLU A 40 13.28 -8.10 -6.47
C GLU A 40 13.49 -9.59 -6.78
N PRO A 41 14.66 -10.00 -7.32
CA PRO A 41 14.94 -11.40 -7.63
C PRO A 41 14.82 -12.36 -6.44
N ASP A 42 15.07 -11.85 -5.22
CA ASP A 42 14.97 -12.60 -3.97
C ASP A 42 13.52 -12.76 -3.45
N GLY A 43 12.53 -12.20 -4.17
CA GLY A 43 11.11 -12.27 -3.81
C GLY A 43 10.61 -11.13 -2.92
N THR A 44 11.47 -10.15 -2.59
CA THR A 44 11.08 -8.93 -1.85
C THR A 44 10.13 -8.08 -2.68
N PHE A 45 8.97 -7.75 -2.12
CA PHE A 45 7.94 -6.99 -2.81
C PHE A 45 8.36 -5.53 -3.09
N ILE A 46 8.05 -5.04 -4.28
CA ILE A 46 8.24 -3.63 -4.68
C ILE A 46 6.88 -2.95 -4.74
N THR A 47 6.77 -1.74 -4.19
CA THR A 47 5.49 -0.99 -4.18
C THR A 47 5.65 0.46 -4.59
N ALA A 48 4.53 1.11 -4.93
CA ALA A 48 4.55 2.54 -5.25
C ALA A 48 4.80 3.44 -4.03
N ARG A 49 4.96 2.86 -2.82
CA ARG A 49 5.51 3.59 -1.68
C ARG A 49 6.99 3.94 -1.91
N GLN A 50 7.73 3.02 -2.55
CA GLN A 50 9.13 3.17 -2.96
C GLN A 50 9.22 3.76 -4.37
N PHE A 51 8.43 3.23 -5.32
CA PHE A 51 8.45 3.63 -6.74
C PHE A 51 7.10 4.20 -7.19
N PRO A 52 6.74 5.45 -6.83
CA PRO A 52 5.47 6.08 -7.16
C PRO A 52 5.05 5.98 -8.64
N GLN A 53 6.01 5.97 -9.56
CA GLN A 53 5.79 5.84 -11.01
C GLN A 53 5.07 4.55 -11.41
N MET A 54 5.06 3.51 -10.56
CA MET A 54 4.32 2.26 -10.83
C MET A 54 2.84 2.50 -11.15
N VAL A 55 2.21 3.53 -10.59
CA VAL A 55 0.78 3.84 -10.84
C VAL A 55 0.49 4.29 -12.28
N ARG A 56 1.55 4.56 -13.07
CA ARG A 56 1.44 4.97 -14.48
C ARG A 56 1.45 3.77 -15.44
N PHE A 57 1.84 2.59 -14.97
CA PHE A 57 1.64 1.37 -15.73
C PHE A 57 0.16 1.05 -15.82
N ILE A 58 -0.30 0.69 -17.01
CA ILE A 58 -1.71 0.43 -17.32
C ILE A 58 -1.88 -1.07 -17.55
N PRO A 59 -2.34 -1.83 -16.54
CA PRO A 59 -2.69 -3.23 -16.72
C PRO A 59 -4.02 -3.35 -17.46
N SER A 60 -4.13 -4.36 -18.32
CA SER A 60 -5.35 -4.77 -19.01
C SER A 60 -5.47 -6.30 -18.94
N PRO A 61 -6.34 -6.84 -18.06
CA PRO A 61 -6.54 -8.28 -17.93
C PRO A 61 -6.94 -8.92 -19.26
N LEU A 62 -6.40 -10.11 -19.53
CA LEU A 62 -6.76 -10.98 -20.64
C LEU A 62 -7.32 -12.29 -20.07
N HIS A 63 -8.02 -13.08 -20.89
CA HIS A 63 -8.55 -14.36 -20.43
C HIS A 63 -7.46 -15.36 -20.01
N ASP A 64 -6.25 -15.23 -20.57
CA ASP A 64 -5.10 -16.08 -20.33
C ASP A 64 -3.90 -15.31 -19.75
N GLY A 65 -4.10 -14.10 -19.22
CA GLY A 65 -3.01 -13.32 -18.62
C GLY A 65 -3.28 -11.83 -18.51
N LEU A 66 -2.31 -11.03 -18.94
CA LEU A 66 -2.24 -9.59 -18.74
C LEU A 66 -1.55 -8.92 -19.95
N HIS A 67 -2.18 -7.90 -20.52
CA HIS A 67 -1.46 -6.90 -21.32
C HIS A 67 -1.05 -5.75 -20.41
N LEU A 68 0.21 -5.34 -20.48
CA LEU A 68 0.77 -4.30 -19.62
C LEU A 68 1.40 -3.20 -20.48
N THR A 69 0.86 -1.98 -20.37
CA THR A 69 1.43 -0.79 -21.03
C THR A 69 2.26 0.00 -20.03
N ALA A 70 3.50 0.32 -20.41
CA ALA A 70 4.43 1.11 -19.61
C ALA A 70 4.23 2.62 -19.82
N PRO A 71 4.82 3.47 -18.96
CA PRO A 71 4.64 4.93 -19.04
C PRO A 71 5.18 5.59 -20.31
N ASP A 72 6.09 4.92 -21.05
CA ASP A 72 6.64 5.38 -22.33
C ASP A 72 5.78 4.98 -23.54
N GLY A 73 4.69 4.24 -23.32
CA GLY A 73 3.80 3.75 -24.37
C GLY A 73 4.18 2.38 -24.94
N SER A 74 5.34 1.82 -24.59
CA SER A 74 5.67 0.44 -24.91
C SER A 74 4.77 -0.52 -24.13
N SER A 75 4.61 -1.75 -24.63
CA SER A 75 3.77 -2.73 -23.96
C SER A 75 4.24 -4.17 -24.17
N VAL A 76 3.80 -5.04 -23.28
CA VAL A 76 4.07 -6.48 -23.30
C VAL A 76 2.79 -7.26 -23.04
N VAL A 77 2.64 -8.42 -23.69
CA VAL A 77 1.62 -9.41 -23.35
C VAL A 77 2.27 -10.49 -22.50
N ILE A 78 1.68 -10.76 -21.34
CA ILE A 78 2.15 -11.71 -20.35
C ILE A 78 1.05 -12.76 -20.17
N ARG A 79 1.27 -13.99 -20.61
CA ARG A 79 0.34 -15.11 -20.44
C ARG A 79 0.65 -15.86 -19.15
N PHE A 80 -0.33 -16.56 -18.61
CA PHE A 80 -0.11 -17.49 -17.48
C PHE A 80 0.91 -18.58 -17.81
N ALA A 81 1.03 -18.96 -19.09
CA ALA A 81 2.02 -19.90 -19.57
C ALA A 81 3.47 -19.36 -19.57
N ASP A 82 3.64 -18.04 -19.49
CA ASP A 82 4.96 -17.40 -19.43
C ASP A 82 5.55 -17.43 -18.01
N PHE A 83 4.81 -17.96 -17.03
CA PHE A 83 5.29 -18.14 -15.68
C PHE A 83 5.83 -19.55 -15.49
N ALA A 84 7.01 -19.65 -14.86
CA ALA A 84 7.60 -20.93 -14.51
C ALA A 84 6.59 -21.78 -13.71
N PRO A 85 6.47 -23.09 -13.99
CA PRO A 85 5.50 -23.94 -13.29
C PRO A 85 5.89 -24.20 -11.83
N VAL A 86 7.11 -23.83 -11.44
CA VAL A 86 7.66 -23.97 -10.10
C VAL A 86 7.32 -22.74 -9.26
N ASP A 87 6.76 -23.00 -8.10
CA ASP A 87 6.46 -22.01 -7.08
C ASP A 87 7.74 -21.54 -6.39
N ALA A 88 7.95 -20.22 -6.35
CA ALA A 88 9.11 -19.59 -5.71
C ALA A 88 8.69 -18.83 -4.44
N PRO A 89 9.52 -18.82 -3.37
CA PRO A 89 9.24 -18.06 -2.16
C PRO A 89 9.09 -16.56 -2.43
N THR A 90 8.14 -15.93 -1.73
CA THR A 90 7.91 -14.49 -1.74
C THR A 90 7.30 -14.06 -0.40
N GLU A 91 7.26 -12.76 -0.14
CA GLU A 91 6.78 -12.20 1.11
C GLU A 91 6.01 -10.90 0.88
N VAL A 92 4.98 -10.66 1.69
CA VAL A 92 4.35 -9.34 1.82
C VAL A 92 4.05 -9.10 3.31
N TRP A 93 4.74 -8.11 3.90
CA TRP A 93 4.56 -7.68 5.30
C TRP A 93 4.76 -8.80 6.35
N GLY A 94 5.83 -9.57 6.23
CA GLY A 94 6.17 -10.70 7.11
C GLY A 94 5.38 -11.98 6.82
N ASN A 95 4.40 -11.93 5.91
CA ASN A 95 3.64 -13.12 5.50
C ASN A 95 4.36 -13.78 4.32
N HIS A 96 4.87 -14.99 4.54
CA HIS A 96 5.64 -15.77 3.58
C HIS A 96 4.74 -16.77 2.86
N PHE A 97 4.86 -16.82 1.53
CA PHE A 97 4.04 -17.67 0.66
C PHE A 97 4.77 -17.89 -0.67
N THR A 98 4.10 -18.50 -1.64
CA THR A 98 4.70 -18.81 -2.95
C THR A 98 4.03 -18.05 -4.10
N ALA A 99 4.81 -17.80 -5.14
CA ALA A 99 4.35 -17.26 -6.41
C ALA A 99 5.24 -17.76 -7.55
N ARG A 100 4.71 -17.76 -8.76
CA ARG A 100 5.45 -18.12 -9.98
C ARG A 100 6.09 -16.89 -10.60
N ILE A 101 7.24 -17.07 -11.23
CA ILE A 101 8.06 -16.01 -11.79
C ILE A 101 7.89 -15.99 -13.32
N ALA A 102 7.71 -14.81 -13.91
CA ALA A 102 7.63 -14.64 -15.36
C ALA A 102 8.98 -14.93 -16.04
N THR A 103 9.00 -15.11 -17.36
CA THR A 103 10.23 -15.31 -18.13
C THR A 103 11.25 -14.17 -18.02
N ASP A 104 12.51 -14.47 -18.30
CA ASP A 104 13.60 -13.47 -18.31
C ASP A 104 13.39 -12.36 -19.34
N GLU A 105 12.62 -12.61 -20.41
CA GLU A 105 12.25 -11.58 -21.38
C GLU A 105 11.32 -10.53 -20.76
N ILE A 106 10.25 -10.97 -20.11
CA ILE A 106 9.31 -10.08 -19.41
C ILE A 106 10.02 -9.33 -18.29
N ASN A 107 10.85 -10.03 -17.51
CA ASN A 107 11.58 -9.44 -16.39
C ASN A 107 12.60 -8.40 -16.88
N ARG A 108 13.37 -8.67 -17.95
CA ARG A 108 14.28 -7.66 -18.54
C ARG A 108 13.55 -6.44 -19.06
N TRP A 109 12.40 -6.62 -19.72
CA TRP A 109 11.58 -5.50 -20.19
C TRP A 109 11.12 -4.63 -19.01
N LEU A 110 10.63 -5.25 -17.93
CA LEU A 110 10.23 -4.54 -16.72
C LEU A 110 11.42 -3.83 -16.06
N SER A 111 12.57 -4.49 -15.91
CA SER A 111 13.78 -3.91 -15.32
C SER A 111 14.21 -2.62 -16.01
N GLY A 112 13.91 -2.44 -17.31
CA GLY A 112 14.16 -1.18 -18.02
C GLY A 112 13.46 0.05 -17.44
N PHE A 113 12.43 -0.13 -16.61
CA PHE A 113 11.68 0.96 -15.96
C PHE A 113 11.99 1.14 -14.47
N PHE A 114 12.84 0.28 -13.90
CA PHE A 114 13.25 0.35 -12.50
C PHE A 114 14.77 0.58 -12.45
N SER A 115 15.25 1.17 -11.36
CA SER A 115 16.69 1.40 -11.16
C SER A 115 17.42 0.14 -10.65
N ARG A 116 16.80 -1.04 -10.78
CA ARG A 116 17.26 -2.34 -10.28
C ARG A 116 16.57 -3.46 -11.06
N ASP A 117 17.14 -4.65 -11.01
CA ASP A 117 16.49 -5.83 -11.56
C ASP A 117 15.21 -6.15 -10.81
N VAL A 118 14.16 -6.46 -11.57
CA VAL A 118 12.86 -6.83 -11.03
C VAL A 118 12.31 -8.08 -11.68
N GLN A 119 11.36 -8.71 -11.00
CA GLN A 119 10.61 -9.85 -11.49
C GLN A 119 9.12 -9.54 -11.42
N LEU A 120 8.38 -9.96 -12.45
CA LEU A 120 6.93 -10.09 -12.34
C LEU A 120 6.59 -11.45 -11.74
N ARG A 121 5.73 -11.43 -10.72
CA ARG A 121 5.23 -12.64 -10.09
C ARG A 121 3.72 -12.75 -10.21
N TRP A 122 3.25 -13.97 -10.38
CA TRP A 122 1.84 -14.34 -10.34
C TRP A 122 1.62 -15.31 -9.18
N VAL A 123 0.55 -15.13 -8.40
CA VAL A 123 0.20 -16.01 -7.28
C VAL A 123 -0.05 -17.48 -7.68
N GLY A 124 -0.10 -17.78 -8.97
CA GLY A 124 -0.37 -19.12 -9.47
C GLY A 124 -1.86 -19.49 -9.43
N PRO A 125 -2.21 -20.71 -9.85
CA PRO A 125 -3.59 -21.19 -9.87
C PRO A 125 -4.15 -21.47 -8.47
N SER A 126 -3.27 -21.69 -7.47
CA SER A 126 -3.64 -22.05 -6.10
C SER A 126 -2.98 -21.09 -5.12
N LEU A 127 -3.79 -20.33 -4.37
CA LEU A 127 -3.28 -19.36 -3.39
C LEU A 127 -2.71 -20.06 -2.16
N THR A 128 -1.45 -19.79 -1.83
CA THR A 128 -0.77 -20.28 -0.61
C THR A 128 -0.79 -19.27 0.54
N ARG A 129 -1.07 -17.99 0.25
CA ARG A 129 -1.14 -16.93 1.27
C ARG A 129 -2.51 -16.88 1.95
N ARG A 130 -2.53 -16.50 3.24
CA ARG A 130 -3.73 -16.28 4.05
C ARG A 130 -3.76 -14.91 4.71
N VAL A 131 -4.97 -14.43 4.99
CA VAL A 131 -5.16 -13.23 5.80
C VAL A 131 -4.65 -13.49 7.22
N LYS A 132 -3.86 -12.56 7.77
CA LYS A 132 -3.31 -12.69 9.13
C LYS A 132 -4.44 -12.77 10.15
N ARG A 133 -4.42 -13.78 11.03
CA ARG A 133 -5.48 -14.10 12.02
C ARG A 133 -6.78 -14.63 11.41
N HIS A 134 -6.79 -14.97 10.12
CA HIS A 134 -7.92 -15.57 9.42
C HIS A 134 -7.41 -16.65 8.46
N ASP A 135 -6.89 -17.76 9.00
CA ASP A 135 -6.13 -18.77 8.26
C ASP A 135 -6.94 -19.51 7.18
N ALA A 136 -8.27 -19.44 7.24
CA ALA A 136 -9.17 -19.98 6.22
C ALA A 136 -9.37 -19.04 5.02
N VAL A 137 -8.98 -17.76 5.12
CA VAL A 137 -9.26 -16.76 4.10
C VAL A 137 -8.04 -16.62 3.18
N PRO A 138 -8.13 -17.07 1.91
CA PRO A 138 -7.06 -16.90 0.94
C PRO A 138 -6.83 -15.41 0.64
N LEU A 139 -5.60 -15.05 0.30
CA LEU A 139 -5.24 -13.67 -0.03
C LEU A 139 -4.30 -13.63 -1.23
N SER A 140 -4.51 -12.69 -2.14
CA SER A 140 -3.58 -12.41 -3.23
C SER A 140 -2.38 -11.57 -2.75
N PHE A 141 -1.76 -10.76 -3.62
CA PHE A 141 -0.77 -9.77 -3.22
C PHE A 141 -1.37 -8.51 -2.55
N ALA A 142 -2.68 -8.49 -2.25
CA ALA A 142 -3.32 -7.43 -1.46
C ALA A 142 -2.61 -7.21 -0.10
N ASP A 143 -2.69 -6.01 0.48
CA ASP A 143 -1.88 -5.71 1.68
C ASP A 143 -2.27 -6.55 2.90
N GLY A 144 -3.56 -6.73 3.17
CA GLY A 144 -4.00 -7.48 4.34
C GLY A 144 -5.37 -8.14 4.24
N PHE A 145 -6.28 -7.64 3.39
CA PHE A 145 -7.64 -8.17 3.27
C PHE A 145 -8.10 -8.22 1.80
N PRO A 146 -9.05 -9.11 1.47
CA PRO A 146 -9.55 -9.31 0.10
C PRO A 146 -10.21 -8.07 -0.53
N PHE A 147 -10.93 -7.27 0.26
CA PHE A 147 -11.65 -6.10 -0.24
C PHE A 147 -11.41 -4.87 0.64
N LEU A 148 -11.41 -3.71 -0.03
CA LEU A 148 -11.47 -2.40 0.61
C LEU A 148 -12.74 -1.68 0.14
N LEU A 149 -13.56 -1.23 1.10
CA LEU A 149 -14.73 -0.39 0.88
C LEU A 149 -14.46 1.06 1.29
N THR A 150 -14.91 2.01 0.49
CA THR A 150 -14.87 3.45 0.80
C THR A 150 -16.19 4.13 0.47
N SER A 151 -16.51 5.23 1.16
CA SER A 151 -17.70 6.05 0.88
C SER A 151 -17.36 7.33 0.10
N GLU A 152 -18.19 7.68 -0.88
CA GLU A 152 -18.15 8.97 -1.56
C GLU A 152 -18.45 10.14 -0.63
N ALA A 153 -19.29 9.94 0.40
CA ALA A 153 -19.59 10.98 1.38
C ALA A 153 -18.36 11.30 2.24
N SER A 154 -17.64 10.26 2.68
CA SER A 154 -16.38 10.41 3.42
C SER A 154 -15.28 11.05 2.58
N LEU A 155 -15.17 10.70 1.30
CA LEU A 155 -14.25 11.38 0.38
C LEU A 155 -14.59 12.87 0.22
N ARG A 156 -15.87 13.21 0.04
CA ARG A 156 -16.32 14.61 -0.07
C ARG A 156 -16.03 15.39 1.21
N ASP A 157 -16.20 14.77 2.38
CA ASP A 157 -15.82 15.40 3.65
C ASP A 157 -14.31 15.68 3.74
N LEU A 158 -13.49 14.71 3.33
CA LEU A 158 -12.04 14.91 3.24
C LEU A 158 -11.66 16.03 2.24
N GLN A 159 -12.29 16.06 1.06
CA GLN A 159 -12.03 17.09 0.05
C GLN A 159 -12.40 18.50 0.53
N ARG A 160 -13.40 18.65 1.41
CA ARG A 160 -13.72 19.95 2.03
C ARG A 160 -12.65 20.42 3.01
N ARG A 161 -11.90 19.50 3.61
CA ARG A 161 -10.84 19.78 4.60
C ARG A 161 -9.45 19.91 3.95
N CYS A 162 -9.22 19.22 2.83
CA CYS A 162 -7.94 19.14 2.15
C CYS A 162 -7.87 20.14 1.00
N LYS A 163 -6.85 21.01 0.99
CA LYS A 163 -6.64 21.96 -0.11
C LYS A 163 -6.16 21.30 -1.40
N ALA A 164 -5.54 20.12 -1.30
CA ALA A 164 -5.07 19.37 -2.45
C ALA A 164 -6.24 18.67 -3.15
N SER A 165 -6.13 18.46 -4.47
CA SER A 165 -7.08 17.63 -5.20
C SER A 165 -6.92 16.17 -4.77
N VAL A 166 -7.95 15.62 -4.12
CA VAL A 166 -7.98 14.23 -3.67
C VAL A 166 -8.92 13.41 -4.54
N GLN A 167 -8.41 12.30 -5.08
CA GLN A 167 -9.17 11.33 -5.87
C GLN A 167 -9.38 10.03 -5.08
N MET A 168 -10.50 9.34 -5.34
CA MET A 168 -10.83 8.07 -4.67
C MET A 168 -9.76 6.98 -4.94
N GLU A 169 -9.17 7.02 -6.12
CA GLU A 169 -8.18 6.10 -6.66
C GLU A 169 -6.90 6.07 -5.81
N GLN A 170 -6.57 7.17 -5.12
CA GLN A 170 -5.47 7.24 -4.16
C GLN A 170 -5.67 6.28 -2.98
N PHE A 171 -6.93 5.98 -2.64
CA PHE A 171 -7.28 5.04 -1.58
C PHE A 171 -7.33 3.58 -2.06
N ARG A 172 -7.29 3.37 -3.38
CA ARG A 172 -7.31 2.05 -4.04
C ARG A 172 -8.43 1.11 -3.55
N PRO A 173 -9.68 1.59 -3.40
CA PRO A 173 -10.78 0.71 -3.01
C PRO A 173 -11.03 -0.37 -4.06
N ASN A 174 -11.80 -1.37 -3.66
CA ASN A 174 -12.47 -2.30 -4.57
C ASN A 174 -13.94 -1.92 -4.73
N LEU A 175 -14.55 -1.48 -3.62
CA LEU A 175 -15.96 -1.17 -3.51
C LEU A 175 -16.09 0.32 -3.12
N VAL A 176 -16.82 1.09 -3.91
CA VAL A 176 -17.16 2.48 -3.55
C VAL A 176 -18.66 2.60 -3.40
N VAL A 177 -19.10 3.13 -2.27
CA VAL A 177 -20.53 3.29 -1.95
C VAL A 177 -20.93 4.76 -1.94
N THR A 178 -22.19 5.00 -2.27
CA THR A 178 -22.86 6.30 -2.22
C THR A 178 -24.19 6.20 -1.48
N GLY A 179 -24.84 7.33 -1.25
CA GLY A 179 -26.13 7.38 -0.55
C GLY A 179 -26.05 7.14 0.96
N THR A 180 -24.88 7.39 1.56
CA THR A 180 -24.61 7.38 3.02
C THR A 180 -24.27 8.79 3.50
N GLU A 181 -24.31 9.00 4.81
CA GLU A 181 -23.66 10.16 5.42
C GLU A 181 -22.13 9.97 5.46
N ALA A 182 -21.39 11.07 5.65
CA ALA A 182 -19.94 11.01 5.78
C ALA A 182 -19.56 10.23 7.05
N TRP A 183 -18.61 9.29 6.91
CA TRP A 183 -18.07 8.46 7.98
C TRP A 183 -19.06 7.46 8.61
N GLU A 184 -20.27 7.35 8.04
CA GLU A 184 -21.29 6.42 8.53
C GLU A 184 -20.80 4.96 8.49
N GLU A 185 -19.94 4.64 7.52
CA GLU A 185 -19.36 3.32 7.33
C GLU A 185 -18.60 2.83 8.56
N ASP A 186 -18.05 3.72 9.39
CA ASP A 186 -17.29 3.35 10.59
C ASP A 186 -18.12 2.52 11.60
N THR A 187 -19.45 2.61 11.52
CA THR A 187 -20.37 1.85 12.37
C THR A 187 -20.69 0.46 11.84
N TRP A 188 -20.36 0.15 10.58
CA TRP A 188 -20.79 -1.10 9.94
C TRP A 188 -20.00 -2.28 10.46
N LYS A 189 -20.68 -3.40 10.68
CA LYS A 189 -20.08 -4.68 11.12
C LYS A 189 -20.32 -5.80 10.14
N VAL A 190 -21.53 -5.86 9.57
CA VAL A 190 -21.89 -6.82 8.52
C VAL A 190 -22.73 -6.09 7.49
N ILE A 191 -22.38 -6.24 6.23
CA ILE A 191 -23.11 -5.65 5.10
C ILE A 191 -23.41 -6.70 4.04
N ARG A 192 -24.43 -6.44 3.23
CA ARG A 192 -24.76 -7.22 2.04
C ARG A 192 -24.71 -6.30 0.82
N ILE A 193 -24.04 -6.74 -0.23
CA ILE A 193 -24.00 -6.05 -1.53
C ILE A 193 -24.42 -7.06 -2.59
N GLY A 194 -25.57 -6.82 -3.21
CA GLY A 194 -26.20 -7.83 -4.07
C GLY A 194 -26.46 -9.13 -3.29
N SER A 195 -25.92 -10.25 -3.77
CA SER A 195 -26.05 -11.56 -3.09
C SER A 195 -24.92 -11.88 -2.11
N VAL A 196 -23.92 -11.01 -1.96
CA VAL A 196 -22.71 -11.30 -1.19
C VAL A 196 -22.76 -10.60 0.16
N ILE A 197 -22.55 -11.37 1.23
CA ILE A 197 -22.43 -10.85 2.59
C ILE A 197 -20.96 -10.67 2.93
N PHE A 198 -20.62 -9.55 3.56
CA PHE A 198 -19.28 -9.21 4.02
C PHE A 198 -19.27 -8.96 5.52
N ASP A 199 -18.23 -9.49 6.18
CA ASP A 199 -17.80 -9.05 7.49
C ASP A 199 -16.86 -7.85 7.37
N VAL A 200 -17.14 -6.80 8.15
CA VAL A 200 -16.23 -5.66 8.30
C VAL A 200 -15.13 -6.07 9.29
N ALA A 201 -13.95 -6.40 8.76
CA ALA A 201 -12.86 -6.93 9.57
C ALA A 201 -12.21 -5.83 10.44
N LYS A 202 -11.88 -4.68 9.84
CA LYS A 202 -11.33 -3.51 10.55
C LYS A 202 -11.28 -2.26 9.66
N PRO A 203 -11.18 -1.05 10.25
CA PRO A 203 -10.76 0.15 9.54
C PRO A 203 -9.46 -0.05 8.77
N CYS A 204 -9.33 0.65 7.64
CA CYS A 204 -8.16 0.61 6.78
C CYS A 204 -7.20 1.75 7.11
N SER A 205 -6.08 1.39 7.74
CA SER A 205 -5.02 2.35 8.05
C SER A 205 -4.29 2.78 6.77
N ARG A 206 -4.07 4.08 6.64
CA ARG A 206 -3.54 4.73 5.45
C ARG A 206 -2.04 4.96 5.59
N CYS A 207 -1.35 4.87 4.46
CA CYS A 207 0.08 5.07 4.36
C CYS A 207 0.41 6.13 3.30
N ILE A 208 1.71 6.39 3.10
CA ILE A 208 2.22 7.35 2.12
C ILE A 208 1.71 7.09 0.69
N PHE A 209 1.27 5.87 0.36
CA PHE A 209 0.68 5.58 -0.96
C PHE A 209 -0.45 6.56 -1.29
N THR A 210 -1.27 6.93 -0.30
CA THR A 210 -2.39 7.85 -0.51
C THR A 210 -1.94 9.22 -1.03
N THR A 211 -0.68 9.61 -0.85
CA THR A 211 -0.16 10.89 -1.36
C THR A 211 0.33 10.81 -2.81
N VAL A 212 0.37 9.63 -3.41
CA VAL A 212 0.82 9.44 -4.79
C VAL A 212 -0.31 9.82 -5.75
N SER A 213 -0.05 10.79 -6.63
CA SER A 213 -0.94 11.13 -7.74
C SER A 213 -1.09 9.94 -8.70
N PRO A 214 -2.32 9.43 -8.93
CA PRO A 214 -2.55 8.31 -9.86
C PRO A 214 -2.16 8.61 -11.32
N GLU A 215 -2.22 9.89 -11.70
CA GLU A 215 -1.89 10.37 -13.04
C GLU A 215 -0.38 10.58 -13.21
N LYS A 216 0.25 11.28 -12.25
CA LYS A 216 1.65 11.72 -12.35
C LYS A 216 2.65 10.74 -11.77
N GLY A 217 2.23 9.81 -10.91
CA GLY A 217 3.12 8.90 -10.21
C GLY A 217 4.13 9.63 -9.33
N GLN A 218 3.70 10.69 -8.65
CA GLN A 218 4.52 11.52 -7.77
C GLN A 218 3.80 11.70 -6.43
N LYS A 219 4.55 11.62 -5.32
CA LYS A 219 4.04 11.94 -3.98
C LYS A 219 3.73 13.43 -3.91
N HIS A 220 2.63 13.80 -3.26
CA HIS A 220 2.32 15.21 -3.00
C HIS A 220 3.41 15.81 -2.09
N PRO A 221 3.99 16.98 -2.42
CA PRO A 221 5.13 17.54 -1.69
C PRO A 221 4.82 17.78 -0.20
N SER A 222 3.60 18.21 0.11
CA SER A 222 3.15 18.44 1.49
C SER A 222 2.56 17.20 2.19
N GLY A 223 2.66 16.01 1.59
CA GLY A 223 2.13 14.78 2.19
C GLY A 223 0.60 14.65 2.20
N GLU A 224 -0.11 15.39 1.35
CA GLU A 224 -1.58 15.33 1.25
C GLU A 224 -2.04 14.12 0.42
N PRO A 225 -3.20 13.51 0.74
CA PRO A 225 -4.17 13.90 1.78
C PRO A 225 -3.89 13.29 3.15
N LEU A 226 -2.79 12.54 3.31
CA LEU A 226 -2.48 11.85 4.56
C LEU A 226 -2.32 12.84 5.72
N LYS A 227 -1.66 13.98 5.47
CA LYS A 227 -1.55 15.08 6.44
C LYS A 227 -2.91 15.60 6.90
N THR A 228 -3.83 15.89 5.97
CA THR A 228 -5.20 16.29 6.35
C THR A 228 -5.92 15.18 7.13
N LEU A 229 -5.81 13.91 6.72
CA LEU A 229 -6.42 12.81 7.48
C LEU A 229 -5.86 12.71 8.89
N GLN A 230 -4.56 12.91 9.10
CA GLN A 230 -3.95 12.90 10.43
C GLN A 230 -4.63 13.90 11.39
N SER A 231 -5.14 15.04 10.90
CA SER A 231 -5.71 16.07 11.76
C SER A 231 -7.08 15.72 12.35
N PHE A 232 -7.75 14.66 11.89
CA PHE A 232 -9.08 14.29 12.40
C PHE A 232 -9.45 12.79 12.31
N ARG A 233 -8.63 11.98 11.63
CA ARG A 233 -8.83 10.52 11.43
C ARG A 233 -7.73 9.70 12.10
N THR A 234 -7.02 10.27 13.06
CA THR A 234 -6.06 9.51 13.88
C THR A 234 -6.81 8.79 14.98
N ALA A 235 -6.71 7.46 15.00
CA ALA A 235 -7.36 6.60 15.97
C ALA A 235 -6.72 6.80 17.35
N GLN A 236 -7.53 7.08 18.37
CA GLN A 236 -7.02 7.40 19.71
C GLN A 236 -6.41 6.21 20.46
N ASP A 237 -6.78 4.99 20.07
CA ASP A 237 -6.33 3.75 20.72
C ASP A 237 -4.98 3.25 20.19
N ASN A 238 -4.60 3.56 18.94
CA ASN A 238 -3.34 3.07 18.38
C ASN A 238 -2.59 4.04 17.44
N GLY A 239 -3.12 5.23 17.17
CA GLY A 239 -2.49 6.24 16.32
C GLY A 239 -2.59 5.98 14.81
N ASP A 240 -3.31 4.94 14.37
CA ASP A 240 -3.52 4.70 12.93
C ASP A 240 -4.36 5.81 12.31
N VAL A 241 -4.02 6.21 11.09
CA VAL A 241 -4.81 7.18 10.31
C VAL A 241 -5.73 6.40 9.39
N ASP A 242 -7.04 6.42 9.63
CA ASP A 242 -7.97 5.49 8.96
C ASP A 242 -8.84 6.15 7.88
N PHE A 243 -8.99 5.47 6.73
CA PHE A 243 -9.98 5.80 5.70
C PHE A 243 -10.43 4.53 4.94
N GLY A 244 -11.73 4.26 4.98
CA GLY A 244 -12.34 3.05 4.42
C GLY A 244 -12.24 1.82 5.34
N LEU A 245 -12.86 0.73 4.92
CA LEU A 245 -13.01 -0.50 5.68
C LEU A 245 -12.46 -1.71 4.93
N ASN A 246 -11.69 -2.55 5.63
CA ASN A 246 -11.30 -3.85 5.11
C ASN A 246 -12.41 -4.87 5.32
N LEU A 247 -12.76 -5.62 4.28
CA LEU A 247 -13.85 -6.59 4.32
C LEU A 247 -13.38 -8.02 4.00
N ILE A 248 -14.09 -9.00 4.56
CA ILE A 248 -13.97 -10.42 4.25
C ILE A 248 -15.34 -10.91 3.75
N PRO A 249 -15.45 -11.51 2.56
CA PRO A 249 -16.71 -12.08 2.09
C PRO A 249 -17.04 -13.36 2.86
N ARG A 250 -18.32 -13.65 3.06
CA ARG A 250 -18.81 -14.93 3.60
C ARG A 250 -19.13 -15.95 2.50
N SER A 251 -19.31 -15.48 1.27
CA SER A 251 -19.68 -16.30 0.11
C SER A 251 -19.20 -15.63 -1.17
N SER A 252 -19.03 -16.41 -2.23
CA SER A 252 -18.73 -15.88 -3.55
C SER A 252 -20.01 -15.48 -4.30
N GLY A 253 -19.93 -14.48 -5.17
CA GLY A 253 -21.07 -14.01 -5.95
C GLY A 253 -20.73 -12.84 -6.85
N VAL A 254 -21.57 -12.60 -7.87
CA VAL A 254 -21.37 -11.48 -8.78
C VAL A 254 -21.95 -10.22 -8.17
N ILE A 255 -21.13 -9.20 -8.05
CA ILE A 255 -21.49 -7.85 -7.60
C ILE A 255 -21.44 -6.90 -8.79
N ARG A 256 -22.38 -5.95 -8.84
CA ARG A 256 -22.53 -4.97 -9.92
C ARG A 256 -22.61 -3.56 -9.37
N VAL A 257 -22.11 -2.60 -10.14
CA VAL A 257 -22.43 -1.19 -9.90
C VAL A 257 -23.95 -1.01 -9.99
N GLY A 258 -24.51 -0.32 -8.99
CA GLY A 258 -25.95 -0.17 -8.82
C GLY A 258 -26.57 -1.16 -7.82
N ASP A 259 -25.85 -2.19 -7.38
CA ASP A 259 -26.35 -3.09 -6.33
C ASP A 259 -26.62 -2.31 -5.03
N GLU A 260 -27.73 -2.63 -4.39
CA GLU A 260 -28.07 -2.11 -3.07
C GLU A 260 -27.03 -2.56 -2.03
N VAL A 261 -26.71 -1.66 -1.11
CA VAL A 261 -25.86 -1.94 0.04
C VAL A 261 -26.74 -1.93 1.28
N GLU A 262 -26.97 -3.11 1.85
CA GLU A 262 -27.77 -3.28 3.06
C GLU A 262 -26.87 -3.48 4.27
N ILE A 263 -27.12 -2.72 5.33
CA ILE A 263 -26.36 -2.79 6.57
C ILE A 263 -27.08 -3.78 7.50
N LEU A 264 -26.54 -4.99 7.60
CA LEU A 264 -27.13 -6.08 8.38
C LEU A 264 -26.82 -5.98 9.88
N ALA A 265 -25.66 -5.42 10.23
CA ALA A 265 -25.27 -5.20 11.61
C ALA A 265 -24.44 -3.92 11.76
N ARG A 266 -24.72 -3.18 12.83
CA ARG A 266 -23.95 -2.01 13.26
C ARG A 266 -23.32 -2.24 14.62
N GLY A 267 -22.28 -1.47 14.91
CA GLY A 267 -21.65 -1.39 16.21
C GLY A 267 -21.03 -0.01 16.44
N PRO A 268 -20.37 0.21 17.58
CA PRO A 268 -19.71 1.47 17.84
C PRO A 268 -18.61 1.74 16.79
N ALA A 269 -18.57 2.99 16.32
CA ALA A 269 -17.47 3.50 15.52
C ALA A 269 -16.22 3.63 16.39
N ARG A 270 -15.05 3.54 15.75
CA ARG A 270 -13.77 3.84 16.41
C ARG A 270 -13.69 5.32 16.74
N VAL A 271 -13.07 5.66 17.86
CA VAL A 271 -12.90 7.06 18.27
C VAL A 271 -11.69 7.66 17.56
N TYR A 272 -11.91 8.77 16.87
CA TYR A 272 -10.90 9.50 16.12
C TYR A 272 -10.69 10.89 16.69
N GLY A 273 -9.48 11.41 16.54
CA GLY A 273 -9.14 12.79 16.84
C GLY A 273 -8.03 13.31 15.94
N SER A 274 -7.52 14.49 16.28
CA SER A 274 -6.26 14.99 15.74
C SER A 274 -5.12 14.14 16.26
N GLY A 275 -4.30 13.61 15.34
CA GLY A 275 -2.97 13.12 15.71
C GLY A 275 -2.14 14.28 16.24
N GLN A 276 -1.08 13.98 17.00
CA GLN A 276 -0.12 15.02 17.34
C GLN A 276 0.42 15.62 16.03
N GLU A 277 0.30 16.94 15.89
CA GLU A 277 0.81 17.69 14.75
C GLU A 277 2.33 17.57 14.72
N ASP A 278 2.79 16.52 14.08
CA ASP A 278 4.21 16.34 13.86
C ASP A 278 4.57 17.08 12.58
N GLU A 279 4.94 18.35 12.76
CA GLU A 279 5.35 19.23 11.69
C GLU A 279 6.48 18.58 10.88
N PHE A 280 6.35 18.62 9.56
CA PHE A 280 7.48 18.36 8.69
C PHE A 280 8.53 19.42 8.99
N VAL A 281 9.74 18.98 9.29
CA VAL A 281 10.87 19.89 9.48
C VAL A 281 11.40 20.21 8.09
N ASP A 282 11.53 21.50 7.77
CA ASP A 282 12.21 21.91 6.55
C ASP A 282 13.66 21.41 6.63
N LEU A 283 14.01 20.50 5.71
CA LEU A 283 15.36 20.04 5.59
C LEU A 283 16.23 21.21 5.13
N GLU A 284 17.22 21.59 5.93
CA GLU A 284 18.29 22.46 5.46
C GLU A 284 18.93 21.81 4.23
N THR A 285 19.11 22.59 3.17
CA THR A 285 19.74 22.12 1.93
C THR A 285 21.21 21.83 2.22
N GLN A 286 21.54 20.57 2.46
CA GLN A 286 22.92 20.14 2.71
C GLN A 286 23.62 19.84 1.39
N VAL A 287 24.91 20.18 1.31
CA VAL A 287 25.77 19.75 0.21
C VAL A 287 25.80 18.22 0.21
N SER A 288 25.50 17.63 -0.95
CA SER A 288 25.52 16.17 -1.13
C SER A 288 26.90 15.62 -0.73
N SER A 289 26.91 14.76 0.27
CA SER A 289 28.11 14.10 0.78
C SER A 289 27.82 12.62 1.04
N SER A 290 28.88 11.83 0.99
CA SER A 290 28.83 10.42 1.36
C SER A 290 29.05 10.25 2.86
N VAL A 291 28.31 9.35 3.48
CA VAL A 291 28.43 9.00 4.90
C VAL A 291 28.58 7.49 5.04
N ASP A 292 29.11 7.03 6.17
CA ASP A 292 29.14 5.60 6.49
C ASP A 292 28.00 5.25 7.43
N ILE A 293 27.22 4.22 7.08
CA ILE A 293 26.13 3.69 7.89
C ILE A 293 26.59 2.34 8.43
N HIS A 294 26.81 2.27 9.73
CA HIS A 294 27.23 1.06 10.40
C HIS A 294 26.01 0.31 10.95
N TRP A 295 25.83 -0.94 10.53
CA TRP A 295 24.73 -1.81 10.97
C TRP A 295 25.22 -3.22 11.24
N GLN A 296 25.10 -3.70 12.48
CA GLN A 296 25.44 -5.08 12.89
C GLN A 296 26.84 -5.53 12.39
N GLY A 297 27.83 -4.64 12.44
CA GLY A 297 29.21 -4.92 12.01
C GLY A 297 29.48 -4.72 10.51
N ASN A 298 28.46 -4.42 9.70
CA ASN A 298 28.62 -4.04 8.30
C ASN A 298 28.73 -2.52 8.16
N ILE A 299 29.57 -2.07 7.23
CA ILE A 299 29.70 -0.66 6.86
C ILE A 299 29.09 -0.48 5.47
N ILE A 300 28.06 0.35 5.37
CA ILE A 300 27.40 0.71 4.12
C ILE A 300 27.82 2.11 3.74
N ARG A 301 28.30 2.28 2.50
CA ARG A 301 28.57 3.62 1.97
C ARG A 301 27.26 4.28 1.54
N GLY A 302 26.76 5.20 2.36
CA GLY A 302 25.54 5.95 2.16
C GLY A 302 25.76 7.40 1.72
N ASN A 303 24.71 8.21 1.84
CA ASN A 303 24.69 9.64 1.56
C ASN A 303 23.74 10.39 2.52
N ASN A 304 23.91 11.72 2.57
CA ASN A 304 23.06 12.62 3.36
C ASN A 304 21.82 13.15 2.61
N GLN A 305 21.34 12.43 1.58
CA GLN A 305 20.21 12.85 0.74
C GLN A 305 19.02 11.88 0.81
N GLN A 306 19.25 10.63 1.21
CA GLN A 306 18.24 9.57 1.26
C GLN A 306 17.93 9.16 2.71
N VAL A 307 16.69 8.72 2.97
CA VAL A 307 16.33 8.20 4.29
C VAL A 307 17.05 6.89 4.59
N LEU A 308 17.40 6.67 5.85
CA LEU A 308 18.14 5.49 6.31
C LEU A 308 17.48 4.18 5.89
N LEU A 309 16.14 4.09 5.93
CA LEU A 309 15.44 2.87 5.50
C LEU A 309 15.79 2.50 4.04
N GLU A 310 15.81 3.46 3.13
CA GLU A 310 16.09 3.18 1.71
C GLU A 310 17.54 2.78 1.48
N GLN A 311 18.47 3.39 2.21
CA GLN A 311 19.90 3.07 2.13
C GLN A 311 20.21 1.67 2.71
N LEU A 312 19.60 1.31 3.84
CA LEU A 312 19.70 -0.03 4.43
C LEU A 312 19.14 -1.09 3.46
N GLU A 313 17.98 -0.84 2.86
CA GLU A 313 17.36 -1.76 1.89
C GLU A 313 18.24 -1.97 0.65
N GLN A 314 18.86 -0.91 0.12
CA GLN A 314 19.77 -1.01 -1.03
C GLN A 314 21.02 -1.84 -0.72
N ALA A 315 21.42 -1.91 0.56
CA ALA A 315 22.49 -2.76 1.03
C ALA A 315 22.02 -4.19 1.42
N GLY A 316 20.77 -4.54 1.15
CA GLY A 316 20.19 -5.84 1.48
C GLY A 316 19.77 -6.00 2.95
N ILE A 317 19.79 -4.93 3.74
CA ILE A 317 19.42 -4.95 5.16
C ILE A 317 17.93 -4.67 5.32
N ARG A 318 17.21 -5.65 5.89
CA ARG A 318 15.74 -5.60 6.01
C ARG A 318 15.32 -5.11 7.39
N ILE A 319 14.81 -3.87 7.45
CA ILE A 319 14.13 -3.33 8.63
C ILE A 319 12.62 -3.46 8.42
N PRO A 320 11.84 -3.94 9.41
CA PRO A 320 10.38 -3.93 9.30
C PRO A 320 9.86 -2.52 9.02
N TYR A 321 8.89 -2.37 8.11
CA TYR A 321 8.24 -1.08 7.86
C TYR A 321 6.78 -1.29 7.46
N SER A 322 6.02 -0.20 7.44
CA SER A 322 4.65 -0.21 6.92
C SER A 322 4.30 1.10 6.21
N CYS A 323 4.31 2.23 6.93
CA CYS A 323 3.78 3.48 6.37
C CYS A 323 4.74 4.24 5.43
N ARG A 324 6.06 4.12 5.65
CA ARG A 324 7.12 4.97 5.04
C ARG A 324 6.86 6.49 5.11
N ALA A 325 6.15 6.90 6.14
CA ALA A 325 5.75 8.29 6.39
C ALA A 325 6.12 8.76 7.81
N GLY A 326 6.83 7.94 8.59
CA GLY A 326 7.21 8.26 9.96
C GLY A 326 6.07 8.25 10.98
N ILE A 327 4.99 7.50 10.74
CA ILE A 327 3.78 7.53 11.59
C ILE A 327 3.55 6.19 12.31
N CYS A 328 3.69 5.06 11.61
CA CYS A 328 3.31 3.76 12.18
C CYS A 328 4.29 3.19 13.22
N GLY A 329 5.47 3.77 13.38
CA GLY A 329 6.50 3.25 14.29
C GLY A 329 7.12 1.89 13.93
N CYS A 330 6.69 1.23 12.85
CA CYS A 330 7.21 -0.09 12.47
C CYS A 330 8.71 -0.10 12.12
N CYS A 331 9.25 1.05 11.66
CA CYS A 331 10.64 1.22 11.20
C CYS A 331 11.59 1.72 12.31
N ARG A 332 11.25 1.46 13.59
CA ARG A 332 12.04 1.89 14.74
C ARG A 332 13.35 1.10 14.82
N ILE A 333 14.44 1.83 15.01
CA ILE A 333 15.79 1.32 15.28
C ILE A 333 16.49 2.28 16.24
N LYS A 334 17.58 1.86 16.88
CA LYS A 334 18.35 2.72 17.78
C LYS A 334 19.49 3.42 17.05
N LEU A 335 19.62 4.73 17.21
CA LEU A 335 20.80 5.51 16.83
C LEU A 335 21.79 5.50 17.99
N VAL A 336 22.93 4.84 17.81
CA VAL A 336 23.96 4.70 18.84
C VAL A 336 24.97 5.85 18.76
N GLU A 337 25.40 6.20 17.55
CA GLU A 337 26.32 7.31 17.28
C GLU A 337 25.96 8.02 15.98
N GLY A 338 26.40 9.27 15.85
CA GLY A 338 26.17 10.12 14.69
C GLY A 338 24.90 10.97 14.80
N GLU A 339 24.62 11.72 13.73
CA GLU A 339 23.50 12.66 13.67
C GLU A 339 22.61 12.38 12.48
N VAL A 340 21.30 12.58 12.65
CA VAL A 340 20.30 12.47 11.59
C VAL A 340 19.43 13.73 11.51
N SER A 341 19.03 14.08 10.29
CA SER A 341 17.96 15.02 10.00
C SER A 341 16.63 14.27 9.99
N ALA A 342 15.71 14.65 10.86
CA ALA A 342 14.37 14.11 10.87
C ALA A 342 13.49 14.84 9.84
N LEU A 343 12.74 14.09 9.02
CA LEU A 343 11.68 14.65 8.19
C LEU A 343 10.47 15.10 9.02
N LYS A 344 10.41 14.67 10.28
CA LYS A 344 9.27 14.74 11.19
C LYS A 344 9.79 14.77 12.63
N LYS A 345 9.30 15.67 13.50
CA LYS A 345 9.86 15.82 14.86
C LYS A 345 9.78 14.51 15.67
N SER A 346 8.69 13.76 15.55
CA SER A 346 8.47 12.46 16.20
C SER A 346 9.27 11.31 15.59
N ALA A 347 10.08 11.56 14.56
CA ALA A 347 10.95 10.55 13.99
C ALA A 347 12.17 10.26 14.85
N ILE A 348 12.50 11.11 15.83
CA ILE A 348 13.55 10.90 16.83
C ILE A 348 12.90 10.94 18.21
N ALA A 349 13.05 9.86 18.97
CA ALA A 349 12.63 9.79 20.37
C ALA A 349 13.79 10.19 21.30
N ASP A 350 13.44 10.63 22.51
CA ASP A 350 14.42 11.09 23.52
C ASP A 350 15.40 9.99 23.97
N ASP A 351 15.05 8.72 23.77
CA ASP A 351 15.88 7.56 24.12
C ASP A 351 16.89 7.15 23.03
N GLY A 352 16.99 7.95 21.96
CA GLY A 352 17.85 7.66 20.79
C GLY A 352 17.21 6.72 19.77
N THR A 353 15.97 6.28 19.97
CA THR A 353 15.22 5.52 18.95
C THR A 353 14.82 6.44 17.81
N ILE A 354 15.04 6.01 16.58
CA ILE A 354 14.69 6.75 15.37
C ILE A 354 13.78 5.94 14.46
N LEU A 355 12.97 6.64 13.66
CA LEU A 355 12.22 6.08 12.54
C LEU A 355 13.10 6.18 11.29
N CYS A 356 13.76 5.08 10.91
CA CYS A 356 14.69 5.09 9.76
C CYS A 356 14.01 5.49 8.44
N CYS A 357 12.69 5.30 8.35
CA CYS A 357 11.87 5.73 7.22
C CYS A 357 11.57 7.24 7.18
N SER A 358 12.06 8.01 8.15
CA SER A 358 11.90 9.47 8.23
C SER A 358 13.13 10.17 8.80
N CYS A 359 14.29 9.51 8.79
CA CYS A 359 15.57 10.09 9.20
C CYS A 359 16.58 9.96 8.06
N ILE A 360 17.26 11.05 7.72
CA ILE A 360 18.36 11.14 6.75
C ILE A 360 19.65 11.36 7.56
N PRO A 361 20.74 10.60 7.35
CA PRO A 361 21.98 10.82 8.09
C PRO A 361 22.62 12.17 7.73
N LYS A 362 23.05 12.94 8.73
CA LYS A 362 23.87 14.16 8.56
C LYS A 362 25.36 13.82 8.56
N THR A 363 25.74 12.86 9.40
CA THR A 363 27.11 12.35 9.55
C THR A 363 27.12 10.83 9.36
N SER A 364 28.28 10.20 9.46
CA SER A 364 28.33 8.73 9.59
C SER A 364 27.61 8.32 10.87
N VAL A 365 26.80 7.25 10.80
CA VAL A 365 25.93 6.81 11.89
C VAL A 365 26.18 5.36 12.27
N GLN A 366 26.01 5.04 13.55
CA GLN A 366 25.98 3.69 14.10
C GLN A 366 24.55 3.34 14.51
N LEU A 367 24.04 2.23 13.98
CA LEU A 367 22.64 1.81 14.14
C LEU A 367 22.55 0.40 14.74
N GLU A 368 21.56 0.21 15.60
CA GLU A 368 21.21 -1.08 16.22
C GLU A 368 19.72 -1.38 16.05
N ALA A 369 19.38 -2.68 16.03
CA ALA A 369 18.02 -3.16 15.78
C ALA A 369 17.03 -2.91 16.91
#